data_AF-A0A7V8QU54-F1
#
_entry.id   AF-A0A7V8QU54-F1
#
_cell.length_a   1.000
_cell.length_b   1.000
_cell.length_c   1.000
_cell.angle_alpha   90.00
_cell.angle_beta   90.00
_cell.angle_gamma   90.00
#
_symmetry.space_group_name_H-M   'P 1'
#
loop_
_entity.id
_entity.type
_entity.pdbx_description
1 polymer ?
#
loop_
_entity_poly.entity_id
_entity_poly.type
_entity_poly.pdbx_seq_one_letter_code
_entity_poly.pdbx_strand_id
1 'polypeptide(L)' 'MVAFLICNPISASVAGGVLWQLNYNKSMRNAYAERNFREECPVYKQASTWERWTDDRVSSISWCKDYLDRI' A
#
# COMPACT_ATOMS: atom_id res chain seq x y z
N MET A 1 -7.04 21.52 -25.52
CA MET A 1 -8.21 20.59 -25.42
C MET A 1 -8.24 19.81 -24.10
N VAL A 2 -7.11 19.49 -23.45
CA VAL A 2 -7.08 18.81 -22.13
C VAL A 2 -7.61 19.67 -20.97
N ALA A 3 -7.48 21.01 -21.05
CA ALA A 3 -7.92 21.93 -20.00
C ALA A 3 -9.44 21.94 -19.75
N PHE A 4 -10.26 21.57 -20.76
CA PHE A 4 -11.72 21.53 -20.62
C PHE A 4 -12.23 20.29 -19.86
N LEU A 5 -11.42 19.25 -19.71
CA LEU A 5 -11.79 18.05 -18.97
C LEU A 5 -11.60 18.20 -17.46
N ILE A 6 -10.73 19.11 -17.00
CA ILE A 6 -10.43 19.29 -15.56
C ILE A 6 -11.45 20.22 -14.89
N CYS A 7 -12.00 21.19 -15.63
CA CYS A 7 -13.00 22.14 -15.12
C CYS A 7 -14.44 21.64 -15.22
N ASN A 8 -14.67 20.40 -15.69
CA ASN A 8 -16.01 19.82 -15.72
C ASN A 8 -16.29 19.19 -14.34
N PRO A 9 -17.33 19.63 -13.60
CA PRO A 9 -17.61 19.16 -12.24
C PRO A 9 -17.75 17.64 -12.18
N ILE A 10 -18.23 16.99 -13.24
CA ILE A 10 -18.33 15.52 -13.32
C ILE A 10 -16.94 14.90 -13.31
N SER A 11 -16.02 15.37 -14.15
CA SER A 11 -14.65 14.87 -14.21
C SER A 11 -13.87 15.15 -12.92
N ALA A 12 -14.09 16.31 -12.30
CA ALA A 12 -13.52 16.66 -11.01
C ALA A 12 -14.04 15.76 -9.88
N SER A 13 -15.33 15.41 -9.89
CA SER A 13 -15.92 14.44 -8.96
C SER A 13 -15.37 13.03 -9.15
N VAL A 14 -15.17 12.59 -10.40
CA VAL A 14 -14.58 11.27 -10.69
C VAL A 14 -13.10 11.25 -10.27
N ALA A 15 -12.31 12.25 -10.65
CA ALA A 15 -10.92 12.36 -10.25
C ALA A 15 -10.76 12.44 -8.72
N GLY A 16 -11.63 13.20 -8.06
CA GLY A 16 -11.70 13.30 -6.59
C GLY A 16 -12.09 11.97 -5.93
N GLY A 17 -13.07 11.25 -6.49
CA GLY A 17 -13.49 9.94 -6.01
C GLY A 17 -12.38 8.88 -6.14
N VAL A 18 -11.66 8.87 -7.26
CA VAL A 18 -10.51 7.97 -7.49
C VAL A 18 -9.38 8.28 -6.51
N LEU A 19 -9.04 9.56 -6.33
CA LEU A 19 -8.02 9.98 -5.35
C LEU A 19 -8.43 9.62 -3.92
N TRP A 20 -9.69 9.84 -3.55
CA TRP A 20 -10.20 9.47 -2.24
C TRP A 20 -10.13 7.96 -2.02
N GLN A 21 -10.55 7.15 -3.00
CA GLN A 21 -10.47 5.69 -2.91
C GLN A 21 -9.02 5.20 -2.80
N LEU A 22 -8.09 5.76 -3.56
CA LEU A 22 -6.66 5.44 -3.46
C LEU A 22 -6.10 5.79 -2.07
N ASN A 23 -6.43 6.97 -1.55
CA ASN A 23 -5.98 7.41 -0.23
C ASN A 23 -6.60 6.58 0.90
N TYR A 24 -7.89 6.23 0.77
CA TYR A 24 -8.60 5.39 1.73
C TYR A 24 -8.03 3.97 1.76
N ASN A 25 -7.79 3.37 0.59
CA ASN A 25 -7.16 2.05 0.51
C ASN A 25 -5.73 2.08 1.10
N LYS A 26 -4.97 3.15 0.85
CA LYS A 26 -3.64 3.32 1.43
C LYS A 26 -3.69 3.48 2.95
N SER A 27 -4.63 4.27 3.49
CA SER A 27 -4.76 4.44 4.94
C SER A 27 -5.18 3.15 5.63
N MET A 28 -6.10 2.38 5.04
CA MET A 28 -6.50 1.07 5.54
C MET A 28 -5.33 0.08 5.57
N ARG A 29 -4.52 0.03 4.51
CA ARG A 29 -3.31 -0.80 4.47
C ARG A 29 -2.31 -0.42 5.56
N ASN A 30 -2.08 0.87 5.77
CA ASN A 30 -1.19 1.35 6.82
C ASN A 30 -1.72 1.01 8.22
N ALA A 31 -3.02 1.20 8.45
CA ALA A 31 -3.65 0.87 9.72
C ALA A 31 -3.61 -0.65 10.01
N TYR A 32 -3.74 -1.49 8.98
CA TYR A 32 -3.53 -2.93 9.10
C TYR A 32 -2.08 -3.25 9.46
N ALA A 33 -1.13 -2.69 8.69
CA ALA A 33 0.30 -2.89 8.92
C ALA A 33 0.70 -2.52 10.35
N GLU A 34 0.25 -1.36 10.85
CA GLU A 34 0.59 -0.87 12.18
C GLU A 34 0.01 -1.72 13.33
N ARG A 35 -1.03 -2.50 13.07
CA ARG A 35 -1.60 -3.44 14.05
C ARG A 35 -0.93 -4.81 14.00
N ASN A 36 -0.58 -5.28 12.80
CA ASN A 36 -0.16 -6.66 12.57
C ASN A 36 1.35 -6.83 12.30
N PHE A 37 2.13 -5.75 12.20
CA PHE A 37 3.56 -5.82 11.84
C PHE A 37 4.36 -6.73 12.78
N ARG A 38 4.01 -6.80 14.06
CA ARG A 38 4.71 -7.63 15.04
C ARG A 38 4.56 -9.13 14.79
N GLU A 39 3.43 -9.55 14.22
CA GLU A 39 3.13 -10.97 13.98
C GLU A 39 3.57 -11.41 12.58
N GLU A 40 3.36 -10.56 11.56
CA GLU A 40 3.60 -10.94 10.16
C GLU A 40 5.03 -10.67 9.69
N CYS A 41 5.65 -9.57 10.13
CA CYS A 41 6.96 -9.16 9.63
C CYS A 41 8.17 -9.98 10.14
N PRO A 42 8.12 -10.80 11.22
CA PRO A 42 9.19 -11.75 11.51
C PRO A 42 9.48 -12.73 10.36
N VAL A 43 8.44 -13.18 9.65
CA VAL A 43 8.59 -14.07 8.49
C VAL A 43 9.34 -13.36 7.36
N TYR A 44 8.99 -12.09 7.12
CA TYR A 44 9.70 -11.26 6.14
C TYR A 44 11.16 -10.98 6.55
N LYS A 45 11.43 -10.77 7.84
CA LYS A 45 12.78 -10.54 8.39
C LYS A 45 13.68 -11.75 8.20
N GLN A 46 13.14 -12.95 8.41
CA GLN A 46 13.86 -14.22 8.28
C GLN A 46 14.05 -14.69 6.84
N ALA A 47 13.16 -14.27 5.92
CA ALA A 47 13.27 -14.61 4.51
C ALA A 47 14.53 -14.03 3.86
N SER A 48 15.20 -14.85 3.04
CA SER A 48 16.31 -14.44 2.19
C SER A 48 15.86 -13.48 1.09
N THR A 49 16.81 -12.74 0.49
CA THR A 49 16.52 -11.84 -0.63
C THR A 49 15.85 -12.57 -1.80
N TRP A 50 16.21 -13.84 -2.04
CA TRP A 50 15.59 -14.65 -3.08
C TRP A 50 14.14 -14.98 -2.75
N GLU A 51 13.88 -15.47 -1.53
CA GLU A 51 12.51 -15.78 -1.09
C GLU A 51 11.59 -14.56 -1.09
N ARG A 52 12.09 -13.38 -0.75
CA ARG A 52 11.32 -12.13 -0.87
C ARG A 52 10.89 -11.80 -2.30
N TRP A 53 11.62 -12.29 -3.29
CA TRP A 53 11.32 -12.10 -4.70
C TRP A 53 10.52 -13.24 -5.31
N THR A 54 10.71 -14.49 -4.84
CA THR A 54 10.10 -15.67 -5.47
C THR A 54 8.94 -16.29 -4.70
N ASP A 55 8.84 -16.06 -3.39
CA ASP A 55 7.71 -16.53 -2.57
C ASP A 55 6.65 -15.43 -2.52
N ASP A 56 5.49 -15.69 -3.16
CA ASP A 56 4.35 -14.77 -3.19
C ASP A 56 3.88 -14.37 -1.79
N ARG A 57 3.97 -15.27 -0.80
CA ARG A 57 3.57 -14.98 0.58
C ARG A 57 4.46 -13.88 1.16
N VAL A 58 5.77 -13.98 0.96
CA VAL A 58 6.75 -13.01 1.48
C VAL A 58 6.74 -11.72 0.66
N SER A 59 6.61 -11.84 -0.66
CA SER A 59 6.47 -10.72 -1.60
C SER A 59 5.25 -9.85 -1.28
N SER A 60 4.11 -10.48 -0.95
CA SER A 60 2.86 -9.78 -0.61
C SER A 60 2.97 -8.92 0.66
N ILE A 61 3.88 -9.29 1.57
CA ILE A 61 4.18 -8.54 2.81
C ILE A 61 5.44 -7.68 2.70
N SER A 62 5.85 -7.31 1.48
CA SER A 62 6.99 -6.39 1.23
C SER A 62 6.89 -5.04 1.94
N TRP A 63 5.68 -4.60 2.31
CA TRP A 63 5.43 -3.42 3.14
C TRP A 63 6.05 -3.53 4.54
N CYS A 64 6.34 -4.74 5.04
CA CYS A 64 7.05 -4.97 6.28
C CYS A 64 8.43 -4.31 6.32
N LYS A 65 9.05 -4.08 5.16
CA LYS A 65 10.36 -3.42 5.06
C LYS A 65 10.40 -2.09 5.81
N ASP A 66 9.31 -1.33 5.81
CA ASP A 66 9.20 -0.02 6.45
C ASP A 66 9.01 -0.11 7.98
N TYR A 67 8.69 -1.31 8.49
CA TYR A 67 8.40 -1.57 9.90
C TYR A 67 9.47 -2.45 10.58
N LEU A 68 10.44 -2.99 9.83
CA LEU A 68 11.50 -3.86 10.36
C LEU A 68 12.33 -3.19 11.46
N ASP A 69 12.55 -1.88 11.37
CA ASP A 69 13.29 -1.12 12.39
C ASP A 69 12.50 -0.93 13.70
N ARG A 70 11.18 -1.17 13.68
CA ARG A 70 10.27 -1.04 14.83
C ARG A 70 10.00 -2.37 15.53
N ILE A 71 10.64 -3.46 15.09
CA ILE A 71 10.53 -4.83 15.62
C ILE A 71 11.84 -5.24 16.29
#